data_AF-A0A3A6R8T5-F1
#
_entry.id   AF-A0A3A6R8T5-F1
#
_cell.length_a   1.000
_cell.length_b   1.000
_cell.length_c   1.000
_cell.angle_alpha   90.00
_cell.angle_beta   90.00
_cell.angle_gamma   90.00
#
_symmetry.space_group_name_H-M   'P 1'
#
loop_
_entity.id
_entity.type
_entity.pdbx_description
1 polymer ?
#
loop_
_entity_poly.entity_id
_entity_poly.type
_entity_poly.pdbx_seq_one_letter_code
_entity_poly.pdbx_strand_id
1 'polypeptide(L)'
;MRSYMELIYFLRDLGDGIQDHLPEELRTGQLPLNVIVDQWVDKKTYFAIRSLEKDILSYIEKYKVGDFSVDQILFDFDLLFIPERFGCEEPELLGEVLLMLKARVVDRKRSVLKDLAAWLRSKLGV
;
A
#
# COMPACT_ATOMS: atom_id res chain seq x y z
N MET A 1 -4.93 -15.84 12.81
CA MET A 1 -4.37 -15.18 11.60
C MET A 1 -4.87 -13.75 11.59
N ARG A 2 -3.97 -12.77 11.48
CA ARG A 2 -4.37 -11.39 11.20
C ARG A 2 -4.94 -11.35 9.79
N SER A 3 -6.04 -10.62 9.58
CA SER A 3 -6.54 -10.36 8.24
C SER A 3 -5.71 -9.24 7.60
N TYR A 4 -5.04 -9.52 6.48
CA TYR A 4 -4.15 -8.59 5.76
C TYR A 4 -4.94 -7.58 4.90
N MET A 5 -6.08 -7.09 5.39
CA MET A 5 -7.03 -6.34 4.57
C MET A 5 -6.46 -5.07 3.97
N GLU A 6 -5.69 -4.28 4.73
CA GLU A 6 -5.14 -3.05 4.17
C GLU A 6 -3.97 -3.32 3.24
N LEU A 7 -3.21 -4.41 3.47
CA LEU A 7 -2.24 -4.90 2.48
C LEU A 7 -2.94 -5.30 1.18
N ILE A 8 -4.02 -6.08 1.23
CA ILE A 8 -4.84 -6.46 0.06
C ILE A 8 -5.29 -5.21 -0.70
N TYR A 9 -5.86 -4.22 0.01
CA TYR A 9 -6.31 -2.99 -0.62
C TYR A 9 -5.16 -2.15 -1.20
N PHE A 10 -4.00 -2.14 -0.55
CA PHE A 10 -2.83 -1.45 -1.07
C PHE A 10 -2.28 -2.14 -2.33
N LEU A 11 -2.16 -3.47 -2.33
CA LEU A 11 -1.65 -4.24 -3.47
C LEU A 11 -2.58 -4.13 -4.68
N ARG A 12 -3.89 -4.03 -4.45
CA ARG A 12 -4.84 -3.68 -5.51
C ARG A 12 -4.52 -2.31 -6.14
N ASP A 13 -4.42 -1.26 -5.33
CA ASP A 13 -4.11 0.09 -5.83
C ASP A 13 -2.71 0.16 -6.48
N LEU A 14 -1.77 -0.67 -6.01
CA LEU A 14 -0.45 -0.84 -6.61
C LEU A 14 -0.57 -1.48 -8.00
N GLY A 15 -1.28 -2.61 -8.12
CA GLY A 15 -1.52 -3.30 -9.39
C GLY A 15 -2.23 -2.41 -10.42
N ASP A 16 -3.24 -1.66 -9.98
CA ASP A 16 -3.96 -0.67 -10.79
C ASP A 16 -3.04 0.48 -11.24
N GLY A 17 -2.16 0.95 -10.35
CA GLY A 17 -1.22 2.03 -10.62
C GLY A 17 -0.09 1.64 -11.58
N ILE A 18 0.43 0.42 -11.48
CA ILE A 18 1.54 -0.04 -12.32
C ILE A 18 1.07 -0.62 -13.67
N GLN A 19 -0.18 -1.09 -13.72
CA GLN A 19 -0.84 -1.61 -14.92
C GLN A 19 -0.18 -2.87 -15.53
N ASP A 20 0.49 -3.70 -14.73
CA ASP A 20 1.16 -4.90 -15.26
C ASP A 20 0.19 -5.95 -15.79
N HIS A 21 -1.02 -5.98 -15.26
CA HIS A 21 -2.13 -6.79 -15.75
C HIS A 21 -2.59 -6.39 -17.17
N LEU A 22 -2.18 -5.23 -17.69
CA LEU A 22 -2.47 -4.80 -19.05
C LEU A 22 -1.34 -5.15 -20.02
N PRO A 23 -1.65 -5.47 -21.30
CA PRO A 23 -0.67 -5.49 -22.39
C PRO A 23 0.10 -4.17 -22.47
N GLU A 24 1.39 -4.22 -22.82
CA GLU A 24 2.29 -3.05 -22.83
C GLU A 24 1.72 -1.88 -23.65
N GLU A 25 1.11 -2.16 -24.80
CA GLU A 25 0.49 -1.18 -25.70
C GLU A 25 -0.67 -0.40 -25.04
N LEU A 26 -1.27 -0.95 -23.99
CA LEU A 26 -2.41 -0.36 -23.27
C LEU A 26 -1.99 0.34 -21.96
N ARG A 27 -0.71 0.24 -21.56
CA ARG A 27 -0.16 0.86 -20.34
C ARG A 27 0.09 2.36 -20.56
N THR A 28 -0.96 3.16 -20.44
CA THR A 28 -0.92 4.59 -20.78
C THR A 28 -0.74 5.51 -19.58
N GLY A 29 -0.78 4.98 -18.35
CA GLY A 29 -0.87 5.80 -17.13
C GLY A 29 -0.13 5.23 -15.93
N GLN A 30 1.02 4.59 -16.16
CA GLN A 30 1.79 3.99 -15.08
C GLN A 30 2.24 5.03 -14.05
N LEU A 31 1.91 4.77 -12.79
CA LEU A 31 2.26 5.66 -11.69
C LEU A 31 3.55 5.19 -11.02
N PRO A 32 4.45 6.11 -10.66
CA PRO A 32 5.60 5.77 -9.83
C PRO A 32 5.13 5.43 -8.41
N LEU A 33 5.88 4.56 -7.72
CA LEU A 33 5.51 4.02 -6.41
C LEU A 33 5.16 5.10 -5.39
N ASN A 34 5.95 6.17 -5.33
CA ASN A 34 5.73 7.29 -4.42
C ASN A 34 4.39 7.98 -4.64
N VAL A 35 3.92 8.08 -5.89
CA VAL A 35 2.62 8.66 -6.25
C VAL A 35 1.48 7.72 -5.84
N ILE A 36 1.65 6.41 -6.05
CA ILE A 36 0.67 5.41 -5.59
C ILE A 36 0.50 5.49 -4.07
N VAL A 37 1.61 5.51 -3.32
CA VAL A 37 1.59 5.65 -1.86
C VAL A 37 0.94 6.96 -1.44
N ASP A 38 1.25 8.07 -2.11
CA ASP A 38 0.64 9.37 -1.81
C ASP A 38 -0.88 9.34 -1.95
N GLN A 39 -1.36 8.82 -3.08
CA GLN A 39 -2.79 8.71 -3.37
C GLN A 39 -3.48 7.78 -2.37
N TRP A 40 -2.84 6.65 -2.02
CA TRP A 40 -3.39 5.71 -1.06
C TRP A 40 -3.53 6.35 0.32
N VAL A 41 -2.49 7.05 0.81
CA VAL A 41 -2.53 7.78 2.08
C VAL A 41 -3.63 8.85 2.07
N ASP A 42 -3.81 9.59 0.98
CA ASP A 42 -4.85 10.62 0.88
C ASP A 42 -6.27 10.06 0.96
N LYS A 43 -6.49 8.86 0.43
CA LYS A 43 -7.81 8.21 0.42
C LYS A 43 -8.15 7.51 1.74
N LYS A 44 -7.16 7.23 2.58
CA LYS A 44 -7.30 6.33 3.74
C LYS A 44 -7.33 7.06 5.06
N THR A 45 -7.95 6.45 6.07
CA THR A 45 -7.87 6.94 7.45
C THR A 45 -6.50 6.61 8.05
N TYR A 46 -6.12 7.35 9.08
CA TYR A 46 -4.94 7.10 9.90
C TYR A 46 -4.94 5.68 10.46
N PHE A 47 -6.09 5.14 10.89
CA PHE A 47 -6.16 3.75 11.34
C PHE A 47 -5.87 2.75 10.22
N ALA A 48 -6.38 2.97 9.01
CA ALA A 48 -6.06 2.13 7.86
C ALA A 48 -4.56 2.18 7.54
N ILE A 49 -3.95 3.37 7.56
CA ILE A 49 -2.49 3.54 7.38
C ILE A 49 -1.73 2.73 8.44
N ARG A 50 -2.07 2.88 9.73
CA ARG A 50 -1.43 2.13 10.82
C ARG A 50 -1.68 0.62 10.72
N SER A 51 -2.81 0.19 10.15
CA SER A 51 -3.07 -1.23 9.90
C SER A 51 -2.17 -1.75 8.80
N LEU A 52 -2.05 -1.05 7.67
CA LEU A 52 -1.16 -1.41 6.56
C LEU A 52 0.30 -1.50 7.04
N GLU A 53 0.78 -0.53 7.81
CA GLU A 53 2.15 -0.59 8.36
C GLU A 53 2.42 -1.90 9.11
N LYS A 54 1.46 -2.34 9.93
CA LYS A 54 1.61 -3.58 10.68
C LYS A 54 1.37 -4.82 9.81
N ASP A 55 0.55 -4.74 8.76
CA ASP A 55 0.36 -5.82 7.79
C ASP A 55 1.69 -6.07 7.06
N ILE A 56 2.34 -5.02 6.58
CA ILE A 56 3.67 -5.07 5.93
C ILE A 56 4.73 -5.64 6.89
N LEU A 57 4.81 -5.13 8.11
CA LEU A 57 5.77 -5.65 9.10
C LEU A 57 5.54 -7.15 9.36
N SER A 58 4.28 -7.57 9.50
CA SER A 58 3.96 -8.98 9.71
C SER A 58 4.28 -9.85 8.50
N TYR A 59 4.13 -9.33 7.28
CA TYR A 59 4.54 -10.01 6.05
C TYR A 59 6.05 -10.21 6.02
N ILE A 60 6.83 -9.15 6.24
CA ILE A 60 8.30 -9.21 6.21
C ILE A 60 8.83 -10.20 7.26
N GLU A 61 8.28 -10.19 8.48
CA GLU A 61 8.71 -11.13 9.52
C GLU A 61 8.39 -12.60 9.18
N LYS A 62 7.27 -12.87 8.51
CA LYS A 62 6.94 -14.19 8.00
C LYS A 62 7.89 -14.63 6.88
N TYR A 63 8.18 -13.74 5.94
CA TYR A 63 9.12 -14.00 4.85
C TYR A 63 10.50 -14.40 5.38
N LYS A 64 11.02 -13.67 6.39
CA LYS A 64 12.32 -13.96 7.03
C LYS A 64 12.44 -15.36 7.62
N VAL A 65 11.33 -15.95 8.06
CA VAL A 65 11.32 -17.31 8.64
C VAL A 65 10.90 -18.39 7.63
N GLY A 66 10.81 -18.03 6.35
CA GLY A 66 10.41 -18.94 5.27
C GLY A 66 8.91 -19.28 5.26
N ASP A 67 8.07 -18.45 5.89
CA ASP A 67 6.62 -18.59 5.87
C ASP A 67 6.01 -17.74 4.75
N PHE A 68 5.83 -18.35 3.59
CA PHE A 68 5.27 -17.74 2.38
C PHE A 68 3.73 -17.79 2.31
N SER A 69 3.05 -18.06 3.44
CA SER A 69 1.58 -18.22 3.46
C SER A 69 0.80 -16.96 3.03
N VAL A 70 1.45 -15.81 2.97
CA VAL A 70 0.85 -14.51 2.61
C VAL A 70 1.12 -14.15 1.15
N ASP A 71 2.07 -14.82 0.50
CA ASP A 71 2.52 -14.46 -0.84
C ASP A 71 1.38 -14.58 -1.86
N GLN A 72 0.43 -15.50 -1.65
CA GLN A 72 -0.79 -15.63 -2.47
C GLN A 72 -1.48 -14.30 -2.75
N ILE A 73 -1.47 -13.36 -1.79
CA ILE A 73 -2.08 -12.04 -1.98
C ILE A 73 -1.40 -11.26 -3.11
N LEU A 74 -0.08 -11.38 -3.27
CA LEU A 74 0.66 -10.70 -4.34
C LEU A 74 0.33 -11.32 -5.71
N PHE A 75 0.17 -12.65 -5.77
CA PHE A 75 -0.27 -13.34 -6.98
C PHE A 75 -1.67 -12.90 -7.42
N ASP A 76 -2.58 -12.68 -6.47
CA ASP A 76 -3.98 -12.29 -6.76
C ASP A 76 -4.12 -10.91 -7.44
N PHE A 77 -3.06 -10.09 -7.45
CA PHE A 77 -3.04 -8.75 -8.04
C PHE A 77 -2.01 -8.57 -9.17
N ASP A 78 -1.54 -9.68 -9.76
CA ASP A 78 -0.56 -9.69 -10.86
C ASP A 78 0.76 -8.97 -10.52
N LEU A 79 1.17 -8.97 -9.25
CA LEU A 79 2.39 -8.31 -8.78
C LEU A 79 3.64 -9.19 -8.88
N LEU A 80 3.61 -10.18 -9.78
CA LEU A 80 4.70 -11.14 -9.96
C LEU A 80 5.94 -10.57 -10.63
N PHE A 81 5.79 -9.39 -11.25
CA PHE A 81 6.87 -8.71 -11.95
C PHE A 81 7.54 -7.63 -11.09
N ILE A 82 7.38 -7.69 -9.77
CA ILE A 82 8.04 -6.76 -8.84
C ILE A 82 9.57 -6.78 -9.03
N PRO A 83 10.25 -7.95 -9.05
CA PRO A 83 11.69 -8.00 -9.27
C PRO A 83 12.12 -7.35 -10.58
N GLU A 84 11.41 -7.62 -11.68
CA GLU A 84 11.71 -7.06 -13.00
C GLU A 84 11.44 -5.55 -13.08
N ARG A 85 10.37 -5.08 -12.42
CA ARG A 85 9.95 -3.68 -12.48
C ARG A 85 10.76 -2.78 -11.55
N PHE A 86 10.99 -3.23 -10.32
CA PHE A 86 11.57 -2.41 -9.27
C PHE A 86 13.03 -2.79 -8.97
N GLY A 87 13.52 -3.91 -9.50
CA GLY A 87 14.89 -4.37 -9.26
C GLY A 87 15.13 -4.83 -7.82
N CYS A 88 14.06 -5.21 -7.11
CA CYS A 88 14.09 -5.62 -5.71
C CYS A 88 13.04 -6.69 -5.43
N GLU A 89 13.22 -7.44 -4.36
CA GLU A 89 12.27 -8.46 -3.93
C GLU A 89 11.03 -7.83 -3.27
N GLU A 90 9.91 -8.55 -3.24
CA GLU A 90 8.65 -8.08 -2.65
C GLU A 90 8.77 -7.58 -1.20
N PRO A 91 9.48 -8.26 -0.26
CA PRO A 91 9.71 -7.72 1.09
C PRO A 91 10.53 -6.42 1.10
N GLU A 92 11.42 -6.21 0.13
CA GLU A 92 12.22 -4.99 0.01
C GLU A 92 11.34 -3.83 -0.46
N LEU A 93 10.55 -4.05 -1.52
CA LEU A 93 9.56 -3.08 -2.01
C LEU A 93 8.58 -2.67 -0.90
N LEU A 94 8.02 -3.63 -0.17
CA LEU A 94 7.10 -3.35 0.92
C LEU A 94 7.82 -2.64 2.09
N GLY A 95 9.11 -2.91 2.31
CA GLY A 95 9.96 -2.15 3.22
C GLY A 95 10.07 -0.67 2.83
N GLU A 96 10.27 -0.38 1.55
CA GLU A 96 10.27 0.99 1.03
C GLU A 96 8.91 1.68 1.21
N VAL A 97 7.82 0.99 0.87
CA VAL A 97 6.45 1.47 1.09
C VAL A 97 6.24 1.82 2.55
N LEU A 98 6.70 0.99 3.49
CA LEU A 98 6.60 1.26 4.93
C LEU A 98 7.32 2.56 5.32
N LEU A 99 8.49 2.83 4.77
CA LEU A 99 9.22 4.08 5.00
C LEU A 99 8.45 5.28 4.44
N MET A 100 7.91 5.15 3.22
CA MET A 100 7.08 6.19 2.61
C MET A 100 5.83 6.48 3.43
N LEU A 101 5.10 5.47 3.90
CA LEU A 101 3.92 5.64 4.75
C LEU A 101 4.26 6.44 6.02
N LYS A 102 5.35 6.08 6.70
CA LYS A 102 5.79 6.77 7.92
C LYS A 102 6.16 8.22 7.65
N ALA A 103 6.89 8.50 6.56
CA ALA A 103 7.24 9.86 6.17
C ALA A 103 5.98 10.71 5.89
N ARG A 104 5.02 10.18 5.11
CA ARG A 104 3.78 10.91 4.77
C ARG A 104 2.88 11.17 5.98
N VAL A 105 2.83 10.25 6.94
CA VAL A 105 2.12 10.47 8.21
C VAL A 105 2.68 11.69 8.94
N VAL A 106 4.00 11.82 9.00
CA VAL A 106 4.68 12.96 9.65
C VAL A 106 4.45 14.24 8.86
N ASP A 107 4.72 14.23 7.55
CA ASP A 107 4.63 15.42 6.69
C ASP A 107 3.22 16.02 6.67
N ARG A 108 2.20 15.15 6.54
CA ARG A 108 0.79 15.57 6.50
C ARG A 108 0.20 15.74 7.91
N LYS A 109 0.99 15.49 8.96
CA LYS A 109 0.59 15.49 10.37
C LYS A 109 -0.71 14.69 10.56
N ARG A 110 -0.78 13.48 9.99
CA ARG A 110 -1.98 12.62 10.03
C ARG A 110 -2.26 12.20 11.47
N SER A 111 -3.53 12.20 11.85
CA SER A 111 -3.96 11.75 13.18
C SER A 111 -5.44 11.39 13.17
N VAL A 112 -5.84 10.59 14.16
CA VAL A 112 -7.25 10.23 14.38
C VAL A 112 -8.13 11.48 14.53
N LEU A 113 -7.66 12.49 15.26
CA LEU A 113 -8.38 13.74 15.46
C LEU A 113 -8.63 14.48 14.14
N LYS A 114 -7.63 14.49 13.24
CA LYS A 114 -7.78 15.11 11.93
C LYS A 114 -8.78 14.37 11.05
N ASP A 115 -8.76 13.04 11.05
CA ASP A 115 -9.71 12.26 10.27
C ASP A 115 -11.15 12.45 10.80
N LEU A 116 -11.32 12.46 12.13
CA LEU A 116 -12.62 12.73 12.75
C LEU A 116 -13.13 14.14 12.41
N ALA A 117 -12.26 15.16 12.45
CA ALA A 117 -12.61 16.52 12.05
C ALA A 117 -12.97 16.61 10.56
N ALA A 118 -12.26 15.90 9.68
CA ALA A 118 -12.58 15.83 8.25
C ALA A 118 -13.93 15.17 8.00
N TRP A 119 -14.21 14.06 8.69
CA TRP A 119 -15.50 13.38 8.63
C TRP A 119 -16.64 14.28 9.12
N LEU A 120 -16.47 14.95 10.26
CA LEU A 120 -17.46 15.90 10.79
C LEU A 120 -17.76 17.02 9.80
N ARG A 121 -16.73 17.62 9.18
CA ARG A 121 -16.91 18.65 8.13
C ARG A 121 -17.71 18.12 6.95
N SER A 122 -17.37 16.93 6.46
CA SER A 122 -18.09 16.29 5.34
C SER A 122 -19.57 16.02 5.65
N LYS A 123 -19.91 15.76 6.93
CA LYS A 123 -21.28 15.53 7.38
C LYS A 123 -22.06 16.82 7.62
N LEU A 124 -21.38 17.88 8.05
CA LEU A 124 -22.00 19.17 8.37
C LEU A 124 -22.09 20.12 7.16
N GLY A 125 -21.47 19.76 6.01
CA GLY A 125 -21.54 20.56 4.79
C GLY A 125 -20.77 21.88 4.87
N VAL A 126 -19.74 21.95 5.72
CA VAL A 126 -18.83 23.10 5.88
C VAL A 126 -17.47 22.80 5.26
#